data_AF-A0A959GS79-F1
#
_entry.id   AF-A0A959GS79-F1
#
_cell.length_a   1.000
_cell.length_b   1.000
_cell.length_c   1.000
_cell.angle_alpha   90.00
_cell.angle_beta   90.00
_cell.angle_gamma   90.00
#
_symmetry.space_group_name_H-M   'P 1'
#
loop_
_entity.id
_entity.type
_entity.pdbx_description
1 polymer ?
#
loop_
_entity_poly.entity_id
_entity_poly.type
_entity_poly.pdbx_seq_one_letter_code
_entity_poly.pdbx_strand_id
1 'polypeptide(L)'
;MTFKEIQELVKLINKSSLTEFKMKNGEFELSIRTNKYEKLKRQQQQAASQGQAPAQQAPIIQMPPVPPSYPAPSSSPSSSPQPKAPPEKGAEGAGADTTEDNGKYTEVRSPIVGTFYRSSSPEKPPYVKVGDVIEEGQV
;
A
#
# COMPACT_ATOMS: atom_id res chain seq x y z
N MET A 1 -25.57 -14.00 -16.81
CA MET A 1 -25.52 -14.93 -15.68
C MET A 1 -26.86 -15.63 -15.51
N THR A 2 -26.84 -16.91 -15.16
CA THR A 2 -28.02 -17.72 -14.85
C THR A 2 -28.19 -17.90 -13.35
N PHE A 3 -29.40 -18.24 -12.90
CA PHE A 3 -29.72 -18.46 -11.48
C PHE A 3 -28.84 -19.53 -10.82
N LYS A 4 -28.46 -20.56 -11.58
CA LYS A 4 -27.65 -21.69 -11.08
C LYS A 4 -26.21 -21.27 -10.77
N GLU A 5 -25.63 -20.38 -11.56
CA GLU A 5 -24.31 -19.81 -11.32
C GLU A 5 -24.29 -18.92 -10.07
N ILE A 6 -25.36 -18.15 -9.84
CA ILE A 6 -25.50 -17.33 -8.62
C ILE A 6 -25.56 -18.21 -7.37
N GLN A 7 -26.24 -19.35 -7.43
CA GLN A 7 -26.28 -20.31 -6.31
C GLN A 7 -24.91 -20.91 -6.00
N GLU A 8 -24.14 -21.29 -7.03
CA GLU A 8 -22.77 -21.79 -6.85
C GLU A 8 -21.84 -20.70 -6.29
N LEU A 9 -21.98 -19.46 -6.76
CA LEU A 9 -21.23 -18.32 -6.26
C LEU A 9 -21.54 -18.05 -4.77
N VAL A 10 -22.81 -18.07 -4.36
CA VAL A 10 -23.20 -17.91 -2.95
C VAL A 10 -22.66 -19.05 -2.08
N LYS A 11 -22.64 -20.28 -2.58
CA LYS A 11 -22.02 -21.41 -1.87
C LYS A 11 -20.50 -21.25 -1.77
N LEU A 12 -19.83 -20.81 -2.84
CA LEU A 12 -18.39 -20.56 -2.85
C LEU A 12 -18.02 -19.41 -1.90
N ILE A 13 -18.82 -18.34 -1.86
CA ILE A 13 -18.65 -17.21 -0.95
C ILE A 13 -18.84 -17.64 0.52
N ASN A 14 -19.74 -18.59 0.81
CA ASN A 14 -19.89 -19.12 2.18
C ASN A 14 -18.76 -20.09 2.58
N LYS A 15 -18.21 -20.85 1.63
CA LYS A 15 -17.00 -21.67 1.86
C LYS A 15 -15.75 -20.81 2.01
N SER A 16 -15.70 -19.70 1.28
CA SER A 16 -14.64 -18.70 1.40
C SER A 16 -14.91 -17.77 2.60
N SER A 17 -13.87 -17.16 3.15
CA SER A 17 -14.02 -16.19 4.26
C SER A 17 -14.27 -14.77 3.76
N LEU A 18 -15.01 -14.61 2.66
CA LEU A 18 -15.27 -13.31 2.06
C LEU A 18 -16.31 -12.52 2.87
N THR A 19 -16.02 -11.24 3.03
CA THR A 19 -16.86 -10.30 3.78
C THR A 19 -17.79 -9.53 2.84
N GLU A 20 -17.28 -9.11 1.69
CA GLU A 20 -18.03 -8.43 0.62
C GLU A 20 -17.52 -8.92 -0.74
N PHE A 21 -18.43 -9.19 -1.67
CA PHE A 21 -18.15 -9.51 -3.07
C PHE A 21 -18.97 -8.56 -3.94
N LYS A 22 -18.28 -7.84 -4.84
CA LYS A 22 -18.89 -6.91 -5.79
C LYS A 22 -18.39 -7.20 -7.19
N MET A 23 -19.30 -7.37 -8.14
CA MET A 23 -18.99 -7.61 -9.54
C MET A 23 -19.87 -6.72 -10.41
N LYS A 24 -19.27 -6.09 -11.43
CA LYS A 24 -19.97 -5.27 -12.41
C LYS A 24 -19.65 -5.75 -13.82
N ASN A 25 -20.69 -6.11 -14.59
CA ASN A 25 -20.60 -6.54 -15.98
C ASN A 25 -21.53 -5.66 -16.83
N GLY A 26 -20.99 -4.57 -17.38
CA GLY A 26 -21.78 -3.58 -18.12
C GLY A 26 -22.80 -2.89 -17.21
N GLU A 27 -24.09 -3.09 -17.51
CA GLU A 27 -25.22 -2.59 -16.72
C GLU A 27 -25.60 -3.49 -15.52
N PHE A 28 -25.02 -4.69 -15.43
CA PHE A 28 -25.30 -5.61 -14.34
C PHE A 28 -24.34 -5.39 -13.16
N GLU A 29 -24.88 -5.14 -11.96
CA GLU A 29 -24.13 -5.05 -10.71
C GLU A 29 -24.62 -6.11 -9.71
N LEU A 30 -23.71 -6.92 -9.18
CA LEU A 30 -23.97 -7.92 -8.15
C LEU A 30 -23.16 -7.58 -6.90
N SER A 31 -23.86 -7.26 -5.82
CA SER A 31 -23.30 -6.99 -4.50
C SER A 31 -23.76 -8.05 -3.49
N ILE A 32 -22.83 -8.84 -2.97
CA ILE A 32 -23.07 -9.87 -1.95
C ILE A 32 -22.28 -9.50 -0.69
N ARG A 33 -22.97 -9.31 0.43
CA ARG A 33 -22.36 -9.01 1.74
C ARG A 33 -22.69 -10.15 2.70
N THR A 34 -21.69 -10.63 3.43
CA THR A 34 -21.88 -11.69 4.42
C THR A 34 -22.11 -11.12 5.82
N ASN A 35 -22.60 -11.95 6.74
CA ASN A 35 -22.85 -11.54 8.13
C ASN A 35 -21.60 -11.01 8.86
N LYS A 36 -20.40 -11.36 8.39
CA LYS A 36 -19.13 -10.80 8.90
C LYS A 36 -19.03 -9.31 8.63
N TYR A 37 -19.50 -8.84 7.46
CA TYR A 37 -19.50 -7.42 7.08
C TYR A 37 -20.32 -6.58 8.06
N GLU A 38 -21.53 -7.04 8.37
CA GLU A 38 -22.44 -6.37 9.30
C GLU A 38 -21.88 -6.31 10.73
N LYS A 39 -21.16 -7.34 11.16
CA LYS A 39 -20.50 -7.34 12.48
C LYS A 39 -19.33 -6.35 12.53
N LEU A 40 -18.46 -6.34 11.52
CA LEU A 40 -17.34 -5.39 11.45
C LEU A 40 -17.84 -3.94 11.38
N LYS A 41 -18.88 -3.68 10.57
CA LYS A 41 -19.43 -2.33 10.41
C LYS A 41 -20.03 -1.80 11.71
N ARG A 42 -20.73 -2.62 12.49
CA ARG A 42 -21.22 -2.24 13.83
C ARG A 42 -20.08 -1.99 14.82
N GLN A 43 -19.04 -2.83 14.81
CA GLN A 43 -17.88 -2.64 15.69
C GLN A 43 -17.16 -1.32 15.38
N GLN A 44 -17.00 -0.98 14.10
CA GLN A 44 -16.37 0.26 13.68
C GLN A 44 -17.22 1.50 14.04
N GLN A 45 -18.55 1.43 13.91
CA GLN A 45 -19.44 2.52 14.34
C GLN A 45 -19.50 2.72 15.86
N GLN A 46 -19.35 1.63 16.64
CA GLN A 46 -19.25 1.73 18.10
C GLN A 46 -17.90 2.27 18.58
N ALA A 47 -16.82 2.09 17.81
CA ALA A 47 -15.52 2.69 18.10
C ALA A 47 -15.49 4.21 17.81
N ALA A 48 -16.19 4.66 16.76
CA ALA A 48 -16.21 6.08 16.37
C ALA A 48 -17.05 6.97 17.30
N SER A 49 -17.94 6.40 18.13
CA SER A 49 -18.82 7.14 19.04
C SER A 49 -18.21 7.41 20.42
N GLN A 50 -17.03 6.83 20.74
CA GLN A 50 -16.31 7.10 22.00
C GLN A 50 -15.19 8.16 21.87
N GLY A 51 -15.01 8.78 20.71
CA GLY A 51 -13.89 9.70 20.43
C GLY A 51 -14.16 11.21 20.58
N GLN A 52 -15.41 11.65 20.82
CA GLN A 52 -15.69 13.08 21.01
C GLN A 52 -15.55 13.48 22.48
N ALA A 53 -14.31 13.77 22.89
CA ALA A 53 -14.06 14.55 24.09
C ALA A 53 -14.40 16.03 23.80
N PRO A 54 -15.20 16.72 24.63
CA PRO A 54 -15.41 18.15 24.51
C PRO A 54 -14.09 18.87 24.78
N ALA A 55 -13.57 19.59 23.79
CA ALA A 55 -12.39 20.43 23.93
C ALA A 55 -12.69 21.56 24.93
N GLN A 56 -12.17 21.42 26.15
CA GLN A 56 -12.14 22.49 27.13
C GLN A 56 -11.14 23.56 26.66
N GLN A 57 -11.65 24.77 26.40
CA GLN A 57 -10.81 25.93 26.15
C GLN A 57 -10.10 26.32 27.45
N ALA A 58 -8.77 26.23 27.47
CA ALA A 58 -7.95 26.71 28.57
C ALA A 58 -7.67 28.22 28.40
N PRO A 59 -7.76 29.03 29.47
CA PRO A 59 -7.49 30.46 29.40
C PRO A 59 -5.98 30.73 29.19
N ILE A 60 -5.71 31.67 28.28
CA ILE A 60 -4.38 32.20 27.99
C ILE A 60 -3.81 32.95 29.19
N ILE A 61 -2.75 32.43 29.81
CA ILE A 61 -1.95 33.17 30.80
C ILE A 61 -0.84 33.90 30.05
N GLN A 62 -0.90 35.23 30.08
CA GLN A 62 0.16 36.13 29.61
C GLN A 62 1.42 35.92 30.47
N MET A 63 2.54 35.62 29.80
CA MET A 63 3.86 35.54 30.43
C MET A 63 4.67 36.79 30.06
N PRO A 64 5.36 37.43 31.02
CA PRO A 64 6.11 38.66 30.76
C PRO A 64 7.39 38.40 29.93
N PRO A 65 7.85 39.40 29.14
CA PRO A 65 9.01 39.25 28.26
C PRO A 65 10.33 39.23 29.04
N VAL A 66 11.19 38.26 28.75
CA VAL A 66 12.60 38.22 29.17
C VAL A 66 13.48 39.01 28.17
N PRO A 67 14.47 39.80 28.65
CA PRO A 67 15.25 40.71 27.82
C PRO A 67 16.31 40.00 26.94
N PRO A 68 16.77 40.65 25.84
CA PRO A 68 17.62 40.07 24.82
C PRO A 68 19.08 39.96 25.28
N SER A 69 19.74 38.84 24.96
CA SER A 69 21.20 38.73 24.96
C SER A 69 21.70 38.54 23.52
N TYR A 70 22.55 39.47 23.09
CA TYR A 70 23.23 39.54 21.78
C TYR A 70 24.53 38.68 21.81
N PRO A 71 25.33 38.58 20.74
CA PRO A 71 25.54 37.39 19.92
C PRO A 71 26.96 36.82 20.04
N ALA A 72 27.22 35.67 19.41
CA ALA A 72 28.58 35.32 19.01
C ALA A 72 28.57 34.56 17.67
N PRO A 73 29.38 35.00 16.68
CA PRO A 73 29.48 34.40 15.35
C PRO A 73 30.61 33.37 15.28
N SER A 74 30.45 32.36 14.43
CA SER A 74 31.48 31.52 13.79
C SER A 74 30.85 30.15 13.50
N SER A 75 31.12 29.45 12.41
CA SER A 75 32.04 29.63 11.30
C SER A 75 31.67 28.55 10.27
N SER A 76 31.81 28.86 8.99
CA SER A 76 31.85 27.87 7.91
C SER A 76 33.15 27.07 7.96
N PRO A 77 33.13 25.81 7.50
CA PRO A 77 33.98 25.45 6.34
C PRO A 77 33.20 24.55 5.36
N SER A 78 33.12 24.90 4.08
CA SER A 78 34.11 24.56 3.04
C SER A 78 34.38 23.06 2.88
N SER A 79 33.79 22.45 1.85
CA SER A 79 34.46 21.44 1.02
C SER A 79 33.84 21.43 -0.38
N SER A 80 34.72 21.43 -1.37
CA SER A 80 34.49 21.51 -2.81
C SER A 80 34.51 20.08 -3.42
N PRO A 81 34.51 19.89 -4.74
CA PRO A 81 33.36 19.79 -5.65
C PRO A 81 33.16 18.34 -6.17
N GLN A 82 31.92 17.86 -6.24
CA GLN A 82 31.61 16.58 -6.91
C GLN A 82 31.14 16.82 -8.35
N PRO A 83 31.61 16.04 -9.35
CA PRO A 83 31.31 16.26 -10.76
C PRO A 83 29.82 16.09 -11.08
N LYS A 84 29.28 17.05 -11.85
CA LYS A 84 27.97 16.95 -12.51
C LYS A 84 27.99 15.81 -13.54
N ALA A 85 27.08 14.86 -13.37
CA ALA A 85 26.53 14.04 -14.45
C ALA A 85 24.99 14.19 -14.44
N PRO A 86 24.32 14.16 -15.61
CA PRO A 86 23.10 14.91 -15.88
C PRO A 86 21.83 14.38 -15.19
N PRO A 87 20.82 15.25 -14.96
CA PRO A 87 19.49 14.82 -14.54
C PRO A 87 18.70 14.30 -15.74
N GLU A 88 18.57 12.98 -15.88
CA GLU A 88 17.42 12.37 -16.56
C GLU A 88 16.32 12.21 -15.50
N LYS A 89 15.43 13.18 -15.37
CA LYS A 89 14.15 13.29 -16.09
C LYS A 89 13.30 12.04 -15.85
N GLY A 90 12.23 12.24 -15.09
CA GLY A 90 11.38 11.20 -14.56
C GLY A 90 10.75 10.31 -15.62
N ALA A 91 10.56 9.06 -15.24
CA ALA A 91 9.46 8.25 -15.71
C ALA A 91 8.42 8.23 -14.58
N GLU A 92 7.52 9.20 -14.67
CA GLU A 92 6.19 9.19 -14.09
C GLU A 92 5.47 7.89 -14.52
N GLY A 93 4.58 7.43 -13.64
CA GLY A 93 3.99 6.09 -13.72
C GLY A 93 3.37 5.76 -15.07
N ALA A 94 3.77 4.62 -15.60
CA ALA A 94 2.99 3.87 -16.57
C ALA A 94 2.72 2.50 -15.95
N GLY A 95 1.56 2.37 -15.33
CA GLY A 95 0.96 1.07 -15.09
C GLY A 95 0.72 0.41 -16.44
N ALA A 96 1.65 -0.44 -16.86
CA ALA A 96 1.40 -1.41 -17.91
C ALA A 96 0.59 -2.54 -17.27
N ASP A 97 -0.73 -2.36 -17.23
CA ASP A 97 -1.66 -3.46 -17.08
C ASP A 97 -1.62 -4.27 -18.38
N THR A 98 -0.60 -5.11 -18.52
CA THR A 98 -0.58 -6.17 -19.52
C THR A 98 -1.47 -7.29 -18.98
N THR A 99 -2.78 -7.10 -19.09
CA THR A 99 -3.72 -8.21 -19.00
C THR A 99 -3.57 -9.05 -20.26
N GLU A 100 -2.56 -9.90 -20.27
CA GLU A 100 -2.50 -11.07 -21.14
C GLU A 100 -2.92 -12.29 -20.28
N ASP A 101 -3.65 -13.21 -20.90
CA ASP A 101 -4.36 -14.32 -20.25
C ASP A 101 -3.44 -15.17 -19.34
N ASN A 102 -3.48 -14.91 -18.02
CA ASN A 102 -2.66 -15.54 -16.99
C ASN A 102 -3.33 -16.78 -16.35
N GLY A 103 -4.22 -17.48 -17.08
CA GLY A 103 -4.94 -18.63 -16.52
C GLY A 103 -4.06 -19.83 -16.13
N LYS A 104 -2.79 -19.85 -16.57
CA LYS A 104 -1.85 -20.97 -16.40
C LYS A 104 -0.66 -20.68 -15.48
N TYR A 105 -0.42 -19.42 -15.10
CA TYR A 105 0.78 -19.02 -14.36
C TYR A 105 0.43 -18.21 -13.11
N THR A 106 1.29 -18.32 -12.09
CA THR A 106 1.19 -17.48 -10.89
C THR A 106 2.09 -16.26 -11.07
N GLU A 107 1.49 -15.07 -11.14
CA GLU A 107 2.23 -13.81 -11.20
C GLU A 107 2.79 -13.42 -9.83
N VAL A 108 4.09 -13.16 -9.76
CA VAL A 108 4.74 -12.58 -8.57
C VAL A 108 4.92 -11.08 -8.80
N ARG A 109 4.03 -10.28 -8.22
CA ARG A 109 4.05 -8.81 -8.35
C ARG A 109 4.95 -8.17 -7.31
N SER A 110 5.68 -7.13 -7.70
CA SER A 110 6.49 -6.34 -6.76
C SER A 110 5.59 -5.55 -5.80
N PRO A 111 5.78 -5.62 -4.48
CA PRO A 111 5.00 -4.86 -3.51
C PRO A 111 5.38 -3.37 -3.46
N ILE A 112 6.55 -3.03 -4.00
CA ILE A 112 7.09 -1.65 -4.04
C ILE A 112 7.60 -1.32 -5.44
N VAL A 113 7.62 -0.03 -5.77
CA VAL A 113 8.31 0.46 -6.97
C VAL A 113 9.80 0.54 -6.65
N GLY A 114 10.63 -0.02 -7.52
CA GLY A 114 12.07 -0.02 -7.33
C GLY A 114 12.80 -0.77 -8.44
N THR A 115 14.09 -1.00 -8.21
CA THR A 115 14.94 -1.73 -9.14
C THR A 115 14.92 -3.22 -8.79
N PHE A 116 14.62 -4.07 -9.77
CA PHE A 116 14.67 -5.52 -9.62
C PHE A 116 16.07 -6.05 -9.92
N TYR A 117 16.61 -6.91 -9.04
CA TYR A 117 17.89 -7.59 -9.22
C TYR A 117 17.70 -9.09 -9.28
N ARG A 118 18.39 -9.74 -10.23
CA ARG A 118 18.34 -11.19 -10.40
C ARG A 118 19.36 -11.95 -9.57
N SER A 119 20.31 -11.25 -8.95
CA SER A 119 21.38 -11.80 -8.11
C SER A 119 21.74 -10.81 -6.99
N SER A 120 22.40 -11.27 -5.93
CA SER A 120 22.84 -10.40 -4.82
C SER A 120 24.00 -9.48 -5.18
N SER A 121 24.75 -9.81 -6.23
CA SER A 121 25.92 -9.06 -6.69
C SER A 121 26.18 -9.39 -8.17
N PRO A 122 26.85 -8.51 -8.93
CA PRO A 122 27.09 -8.71 -10.37
C PRO A 122 27.89 -9.98 -10.68
N GLU A 123 28.72 -10.44 -9.76
CA GLU A 123 29.56 -11.64 -9.91
C GLU A 123 28.88 -12.92 -9.39
N LYS A 124 27.75 -12.79 -8.66
CA LYS A 124 27.04 -13.92 -8.06
C LYS A 124 26.01 -14.49 -9.05
N PRO A 125 25.74 -15.81 -9.00
CA PRO A 125 24.72 -16.43 -9.84
C PRO A 125 23.32 -15.86 -9.54
N PRO A 126 22.36 -16.00 -10.48
CA PRO A 126 20.99 -15.61 -10.24
C PRO A 126 20.36 -16.39 -9.08
N TYR A 127 19.40 -15.77 -8.40
CA TYR A 127 18.61 -16.40 -7.34
C TYR A 127 17.83 -17.63 -7.84
N VAL A 128 17.24 -17.51 -9.03
CA VAL A 128 16.45 -18.57 -9.69
C VAL A 128 16.68 -18.59 -11.20
N LYS A 129 16.60 -19.78 -11.79
CA LYS A 129 16.66 -20.02 -13.24
C LYS A 129 15.38 -20.72 -13.73
N VAL A 130 15.14 -20.64 -15.03
CA VAL A 130 13.99 -21.31 -15.65
C VAL A 130 14.18 -22.83 -15.52
N GLY A 131 13.19 -23.50 -14.94
CA GLY A 131 13.23 -24.93 -14.66
C GLY A 131 13.62 -25.27 -13.21
N ASP A 132 14.05 -24.30 -12.42
CA ASP A 132 14.27 -24.53 -10.98
C ASP A 132 12.93 -24.69 -10.26
N VAL A 133 12.88 -25.61 -9.30
CA VAL A 133 11.77 -25.76 -8.36
C VAL A 133 11.99 -24.77 -7.22
N ILE A 134 10.95 -24.00 -6.87
CA ILE A 134 10.99 -22.97 -5.83
C ILE A 134 10.14 -23.37 -4.62
N GLU A 135 10.61 -23.06 -3.41
CA GLU A 135 9.89 -23.28 -2.15
C GLU A 135 9.53 -21.97 -1.44
N GLU A 136 8.57 -22.03 -0.51
CA GLU A 136 8.16 -20.87 0.28
C GLU A 136 9.35 -20.36 1.13
N GLY A 137 9.69 -19.08 0.95
CA GLY A 137 10.79 -18.44 1.67
C GLY A 137 12.16 -18.51 0.99
N GLN A 138 12.25 -19.14 -0.19
CA GLN A 138 13.46 -19.10 -1.01
C GLN A 138 13.65 -17.71 -1.65
N VAL A 139 14.89 -17.22 -1.63
CA VAL A 139 15.28 -15.89 -2.14
C VAL A 139 16.26 -15.94 -3.29
#